data_AF-A0AAU3IAB9-F1
#
_entry.id   AF-A0AAU3IAB9-F1
#
_cell.length_a   1.000
_cell.length_b   1.000
_cell.length_c   1.000
_cell.angle_alpha   90.00
_cell.angle_beta   90.00
_cell.angle_gamma   90.00
#
_symmetry.space_group_name_H-M   'P 1'
#
loop_
_entity.id
_entity.type
_entity.pdbx_description
1 polymer ?
#
loop_
_entity_poly.entity_id
_entity_poly.type
_entity_poly.pdbx_seq_one_letter_code
_entity_poly.pdbx_strand_id
1 'polypeptide(L)'
;MMLPLKDTVPWTYDDVLDDYAWILRRLRRPETDVSKRRREFALLARHTPYPWLLFRLYDGRDISTDVRDAELSPFEAVVLVGGQRLVAHSRKDCVGRHCCVHNPSAHSMSAFPQHFRMDRALMERICPHGVGHPDPDDLAYKRLVQGDDYDRYEGLHGCDGCCR
;
A
#
# COMPACT_ATOMS: atom_id res chain seq x y z
N MET A 1 10.97 -25.91 -7.92
CA MET A 1 11.47 -25.96 -6.53
C MET A 1 10.94 -24.72 -5.82
N MET A 2 9.80 -24.83 -5.14
CA MET A 2 9.23 -23.75 -4.33
C MET A 2 10.11 -23.59 -3.08
N LEU A 3 10.50 -22.37 -2.75
CA LEU A 3 11.18 -22.10 -1.48
C LEU A 3 10.16 -22.25 -0.33
N PRO A 4 10.59 -22.75 0.85
CA PRO A 4 9.70 -22.88 1.99
C PRO A 4 9.29 -21.49 2.47
N LEU A 5 7.98 -21.29 2.63
CA LEU A 5 7.43 -20.12 3.32
C LEU A 5 7.98 -20.13 4.75
N LYS A 6 8.83 -19.16 5.09
CA LYS A 6 9.36 -18.98 6.44
C LYS A 6 8.31 -18.23 7.26
N ASP A 7 7.35 -18.97 7.81
CA ASP A 7 6.16 -18.41 8.46
C ASP A 7 6.38 -17.84 9.89
N THR A 8 7.61 -17.54 10.34
CA THR A 8 7.81 -17.15 11.76
C THR A 8 8.91 -16.10 12.03
N VAL A 9 9.37 -15.33 11.04
CA VAL A 9 10.34 -14.25 11.28
C VAL A 9 9.85 -12.96 10.62
N PRO A 10 9.80 -11.81 11.32
CA PRO A 10 9.56 -10.52 10.68
C PRO A 10 10.60 -10.30 9.60
N TRP A 11 10.13 -10.08 8.37
CA TRP A 11 10.99 -9.81 7.22
C TRP A 11 11.85 -8.59 7.52
N THR A 12 13.17 -8.74 7.42
CA THR A 12 14.08 -7.60 7.55
C THR A 12 14.05 -6.77 6.27
N TYR A 13 14.46 -5.51 6.36
CA TYR A 13 14.61 -4.63 5.19
C TYR A 13 15.54 -5.25 4.12
N ASP A 14 16.58 -5.98 4.56
CA ASP A 14 17.50 -6.69 3.68
C ASP A 14 16.83 -7.91 3.01
N ASP A 15 15.93 -8.63 3.70
CA ASP A 15 15.15 -9.72 3.09
C ASP A 15 14.22 -9.21 1.97
N VAL A 16 13.60 -8.04 2.16
CA VAL A 16 12.76 -7.39 1.14
C VAL A 16 13.59 -6.96 -0.06
N LEU A 17 14.78 -6.40 0.17
CA LEU A 17 15.69 -5.99 -0.90
C LEU A 17 16.30 -7.17 -1.65
N ASP A 18 16.59 -8.28 -0.97
CA ASP A 18 17.08 -9.51 -1.59
C ASP A 18 16.01 -10.19 -2.45
N ASP A 19 14.77 -10.20 -1.97
CA ASP A 19 13.62 -10.69 -2.73
C ASP A 19 13.36 -9.78 -3.95
N TYR A 20 13.48 -8.46 -3.78
CA TYR A 20 13.40 -7.49 -4.87
C TYR A 20 14.54 -7.63 -5.89
N ALA A 21 15.78 -7.84 -5.44
CA ALA A 21 16.93 -8.09 -6.30
C ALA A 21 16.82 -9.43 -7.03
N TRP A 22 16.19 -10.43 -6.42
CA TRP A 22 15.85 -11.70 -7.07
C TRP A 22 14.77 -11.52 -8.14
N ILE A 23 13.68 -10.81 -7.83
CA ILE A 23 12.61 -10.49 -8.80
C ILE A 23 13.18 -9.70 -9.97
N LEU A 24 13.99 -8.68 -9.72
CA LEU A 24 14.67 -7.89 -10.76
C LEU A 24 15.61 -8.73 -11.63
N ARG A 25 16.41 -9.63 -11.03
CA ARG A 25 17.27 -10.56 -11.78
C ARG A 25 16.47 -11.55 -12.62
N ARG A 26 15.31 -12.00 -12.12
CA ARG A 26 14.39 -12.89 -12.84
C ARG A 26 13.72 -12.18 -14.01
N LEU A 27 13.25 -10.94 -13.82
CA LEU A 27 12.62 -10.11 -14.85
C LEU A 27 13.60 -9.62 -15.94
N ARG A 28 14.89 -9.48 -15.61
CA ARG A 28 15.95 -9.12 -16.57
C ARG A 28 16.41 -10.27 -17.47
N ARG A 29 15.94 -11.51 -17.26
CA ARG A 29 16.23 -12.61 -18.21
C ARG A 29 15.59 -12.28 -19.56
N PRO A 30 16.30 -12.40 -20.69
CA PRO A 30 15.71 -12.18 -22.01
C PRO A 30 14.76 -13.33 -22.35
N GLU A 31 13.59 -13.33 -21.74
CA GLU A 31 12.47 -14.20 -22.10
C GLU A 31 11.77 -13.55 -23.31
N THR A 32 11.70 -14.28 -24.43
CA THR A 32 11.10 -13.80 -25.69
C THR A 32 9.58 -13.75 -25.67
N ASP A 33 8.96 -14.39 -24.67
CA ASP A 33 7.50 -14.47 -24.51
C ASP A 33 7.02 -13.47 -23.44
N VAL A 34 6.53 -12.33 -23.93
CA VAL A 34 5.98 -11.24 -23.13
C VAL A 34 4.77 -11.68 -22.30
N SER A 35 3.93 -12.59 -22.82
CA SER A 35 2.71 -13.05 -22.16
C SER A 35 3.01 -13.97 -20.97
N LYS A 36 4.04 -14.83 -21.10
CA LYS A 36 4.52 -15.66 -20.00
C LYS A 36 5.14 -14.82 -18.88
N ARG A 37 5.95 -13.81 -19.24
CA ARG A 37 6.54 -12.87 -18.27
C ARG A 37 5.47 -12.09 -17.50
N ARG A 38 4.39 -11.66 -18.17
CA ARG A 38 3.24 -10.97 -17.52
C ARG A 38 2.54 -11.84 -16.48
N ARG A 39 2.30 -13.12 -16.77
CA ARG A 39 1.67 -14.05 -15.82
C ARG A 39 2.55 -14.31 -14.60
N GLU A 40 3.85 -14.52 -14.80
CA GLU A 40 4.79 -14.68 -13.68
C GLU A 40 4.86 -13.43 -12.80
N PHE A 41 4.87 -12.24 -13.41
CA PHE A 41 4.86 -10.97 -12.68
C PHE A 41 3.57 -10.77 -11.86
N ALA A 42 2.41 -11.06 -12.45
CA ALA A 42 1.12 -10.97 -11.75
C ALA A 42 1.03 -11.96 -10.58
N LEU A 43 1.63 -13.16 -10.70
CA LEU A 43 1.74 -14.12 -9.60
C LEU A 43 2.67 -13.62 -8.49
N LEU A 44 3.83 -13.04 -8.85
CA LEU A 44 4.75 -12.46 -7.87
C LEU A 44 4.11 -11.28 -7.12
N ALA A 45 3.41 -10.39 -7.83
CA ALA A 45 2.68 -9.27 -7.25
C ALA A 45 1.62 -9.68 -6.22
N ARG A 46 1.03 -10.88 -6.34
CA ARG A 46 0.06 -11.40 -5.36
C ARG A 46 0.71 -11.89 -4.06
N HIS A 47 2.00 -12.19 -4.08
CA HIS A 47 2.71 -12.80 -2.96
C HIS A 47 3.76 -11.87 -2.33
N THR A 48 4.05 -10.73 -2.94
CA THR A 48 4.89 -9.70 -2.30
C THR A 48 4.07 -8.83 -1.34
N PRO A 49 4.62 -8.47 -0.17
CA PRO A 49 4.02 -7.47 0.72
C PRO A 49 4.01 -6.05 0.14
N TYR A 50 4.68 -5.81 -1.00
CA TYR A 50 4.76 -4.48 -1.65
C TYR A 50 4.45 -4.54 -3.16
N PRO A 51 3.22 -4.92 -3.57
CA PRO A 51 2.83 -5.02 -4.98
C PRO A 51 3.01 -3.71 -5.76
N TRP A 52 2.90 -2.58 -5.07
CA TRP A 52 3.07 -1.25 -5.65
C TRP A 52 4.51 -0.91 -6.05
N LEU A 53 5.52 -1.53 -5.43
CA LEU A 53 6.92 -1.37 -5.80
C LEU A 53 7.21 -2.05 -7.15
N LEU A 54 6.53 -3.17 -7.42
CA LEU A 54 6.63 -3.89 -8.68
C LEU A 54 6.02 -3.10 -9.84
N PHE A 55 4.90 -2.40 -9.62
CA PHE A 55 4.24 -1.59 -10.67
C PHE A 55 5.13 -0.48 -11.24
N ARG A 56 6.15 -0.02 -10.50
CA ARG A 56 7.10 1.01 -10.97
C ARG A 56 8.22 0.48 -11.86
N LEU A 57 8.46 -0.84 -11.86
CA LEU A 57 9.62 -1.46 -12.53
C LEU A 57 9.34 -1.97 -13.94
N TYR A 58 8.07 -2.07 -14.36
CA TYR A 58 7.73 -2.60 -15.67
C TYR A 58 7.74 -1.49 -16.73
N ASP A 59 8.94 -1.16 -17.21
CA ASP A 59 9.20 -0.42 -18.48
C ASP A 59 8.43 0.90 -18.67
N GLY A 60 8.06 1.57 -17.57
CA GLY A 60 7.33 2.84 -17.59
C GLY A 60 5.89 2.75 -18.12
N ARG A 61 5.30 1.55 -18.24
CA ARG A 61 3.91 1.37 -18.68
C ARG A 61 3.00 1.01 -17.52
N ASP A 62 1.84 1.66 -17.49
CA ASP A 62 0.73 1.36 -16.59
C ASP A 62 0.10 0.00 -16.95
N ILE A 63 0.36 -1.02 -16.13
CA ILE A 63 -0.19 -2.38 -16.27
C ILE A 63 -1.46 -2.60 -15.44
N SER A 64 -2.07 -1.54 -14.90
CA SER A 64 -3.32 -1.63 -14.13
C SER A 64 -4.47 -2.24 -14.93
N THR A 65 -4.44 -2.12 -16.27
CA THR A 65 -5.42 -2.70 -17.18
C THR A 65 -5.28 -4.21 -17.34
N ASP A 66 -4.06 -4.75 -17.31
CA ASP A 66 -3.83 -6.21 -17.40
C ASP A 66 -4.29 -6.96 -16.12
N VAL A 67 -4.47 -6.24 -15.01
CA VAL A 67 -5.00 -6.78 -13.74
C VAL A 67 -6.54 -6.80 -13.73
N ARG A 68 -7.20 -6.02 -14.60
CA ARG A 68 -8.67 -5.90 -14.64
C ARG A 68 -9.39 -7.15 -15.12
N ASP A 69 -8.74 -7.97 -15.95
CA ASP A 69 -9.35 -9.18 -16.53
C ASP A 69 -9.26 -10.42 -15.64
N ALA A 70 -8.61 -10.31 -14.47
CA ALA A 70 -8.71 -11.32 -13.43
C ALA A 70 -9.91 -10.96 -12.55
N GLU A 71 -10.98 -11.78 -12.54
CA GLU A 71 -12.25 -11.62 -11.81
C GLU A 71 -12.17 -11.39 -10.28
N LEU A 72 -10.97 -11.19 -9.72
CA LEU A 72 -10.70 -10.84 -8.34
C LEU A 72 -9.48 -9.93 -8.32
N SER A 73 -9.60 -8.68 -8.78
CA SER A 73 -8.58 -7.68 -8.45
C SER A 73 -8.65 -7.43 -6.94
N PRO A 74 -7.61 -7.74 -6.15
CA PRO A 74 -7.57 -7.42 -4.73
C PRO A 74 -7.52 -5.91 -4.48
N PHE A 75 -7.48 -5.11 -5.54
CA PHE A 75 -7.39 -3.67 -5.49
C PHE A 75 -8.51 -3.00 -6.28
N GLU A 76 -8.94 -1.84 -5.82
CA GLU A 76 -9.91 -0.98 -6.49
C GLU A 76 -9.40 0.46 -6.63
N ALA A 77 -9.82 1.13 -7.70
CA ALA A 77 -9.53 2.54 -7.90
C ALA A 77 -10.43 3.39 -7.01
N VAL A 78 -9.85 4.31 -6.26
CA VAL A 78 -10.56 5.18 -5.33
C VAL A 78 -10.23 6.65 -5.58
N VAL A 79 -11.20 7.50 -5.25
CA VAL A 79 -11.02 8.94 -5.16
C VAL A 79 -11.14 9.31 -3.69
N LEU A 80 -10.05 9.79 -3.11
CA LEU A 80 -10.00 10.23 -1.73
C LEU A 80 -10.84 11.49 -1.51
N VAL A 81 -11.20 11.77 -0.24
CA VAL A 81 -11.73 13.09 0.14
C VAL A 81 -10.66 14.12 -0.24
N GLY A 82 -11.00 15.16 -1.01
CA GLY A 82 -10.00 16.10 -1.56
C GLY A 82 -9.52 15.78 -2.98
N GLY A 83 -9.96 14.68 -3.58
CA GLY A 83 -9.89 14.45 -5.03
C GLY A 83 -8.67 13.68 -5.54
N GLN A 84 -7.70 13.34 -4.68
CA GLN A 84 -6.56 12.51 -5.05
C GLN A 84 -7.03 11.10 -5.46
N ARG A 85 -6.47 10.56 -6.54
CA ARG A 85 -6.79 9.21 -7.04
C ARG A 85 -5.68 8.22 -6.68
N LEU A 86 -6.05 7.06 -6.17
CA LEU A 86 -5.13 5.96 -5.91
C LEU A 86 -5.78 4.60 -6.09
N VAL A 87 -4.97 3.56 -5.96
CA VAL A 87 -5.40 2.16 -5.98
C VAL A 87 -5.30 1.63 -4.55
N ALA A 88 -6.44 1.28 -3.95
CA ALA A 88 -6.55 0.77 -2.59
C ALA A 88 -6.92 -0.71 -2.60
N HIS A 89 -6.88 -1.39 -1.45
CA HIS A 89 -7.45 -2.74 -1.31
C HIS A 89 -8.95 -2.75 -1.61
N SER A 90 -9.54 -3.91 -1.88
CA SER A 90 -10.99 -4.01 -2.09
C SER A 90 -11.77 -3.66 -0.83
N ARG A 91 -12.88 -2.92 -0.94
CA ARG A 91 -13.82 -2.63 0.17
C ARG A 91 -14.25 -3.86 0.97
N LYS A 92 -14.27 -5.05 0.34
CA LYS A 92 -14.57 -6.32 1.01
C LYS A 92 -13.55 -6.65 2.11
N ASP A 93 -12.30 -6.21 1.95
CA ASP A 93 -11.23 -6.43 2.91
C ASP A 93 -11.39 -5.55 4.15
N CYS A 94 -12.28 -4.57 4.17
CA CYS A 94 -12.53 -3.70 5.32
C CYS A 94 -13.49 -4.31 6.34
N VAL A 95 -14.10 -5.47 6.05
CA VAL A 95 -15.06 -6.09 6.97
C VAL A 95 -14.40 -6.39 8.31
N GLY A 96 -15.01 -5.90 9.39
CA GLY A 96 -14.54 -6.10 10.76
C GLY A 96 -13.39 -5.20 11.21
N ARG A 97 -12.94 -4.24 10.40
CA ARG A 97 -11.86 -3.30 10.75
C ARG A 97 -12.07 -1.90 10.18
N HIS A 98 -11.43 -0.91 10.79
CA HIS A 98 -11.39 0.43 10.23
C HIS A 98 -10.36 0.55 9.12
N CYS A 99 -10.66 1.41 8.14
CA CYS A 99 -9.82 1.71 7.01
C CYS A 99 -10.01 3.18 6.65
N CYS A 100 -8.91 3.94 6.58
CA CYS A 100 -8.93 5.36 6.26
C CYS A 100 -9.61 5.68 4.92
N VAL A 101 -9.65 4.74 3.97
CA VAL A 101 -10.25 4.93 2.63
C VAL A 101 -11.73 4.52 2.59
N HIS A 102 -12.07 3.30 3.03
CA HIS A 102 -13.40 2.72 2.79
C HIS A 102 -14.31 2.67 4.01
N ASN A 103 -13.73 2.59 5.22
CA ASN A 103 -14.46 2.44 6.47
C ASN A 103 -13.80 3.26 7.59
N PRO A 104 -13.75 4.60 7.47
CA PRO A 104 -13.10 5.42 8.48
C PRO A 104 -13.77 5.23 9.85
N SER A 105 -12.99 5.23 10.93
CA SER A 105 -13.55 5.28 12.27
C SER A 105 -14.20 6.64 12.53
N ALA A 106 -15.03 6.70 13.58
CA ALA A 106 -15.70 7.94 14.00
C ALA A 106 -14.74 8.90 14.73
N HIS A 107 -13.60 9.23 14.11
CA HIS A 107 -12.63 10.20 14.63
C HIS A 107 -12.94 11.62 14.11
N SER A 108 -12.52 12.65 14.85
CA SER A 108 -12.86 14.07 14.57
C SER A 108 -12.37 14.57 13.21
N MET A 109 -11.31 13.95 12.68
CA MET A 109 -10.71 14.29 11.38
C MET A 109 -11.30 13.52 10.20
N SER A 110 -12.30 12.64 10.40
CA SER A 110 -12.83 11.75 9.34
C SER A 110 -13.40 12.51 8.13
N ALA A 111 -13.87 13.74 8.35
CA ALA A 111 -14.39 14.63 7.31
C ALA A 111 -13.31 15.53 6.66
N PHE A 112 -12.09 15.54 7.18
CA PHE A 112 -11.01 16.36 6.61
C PHE A 112 -10.58 15.79 5.25
N PRO A 113 -10.17 16.63 4.29
CA PRO A 113 -9.53 16.19 3.06
C PRO A 113 -8.38 15.25 3.36
N GLN A 114 -8.27 14.20 2.55
CA GLN A 114 -7.21 13.21 2.64
C GLN A 114 -6.08 13.56 1.67
N HIS A 115 -4.87 13.20 2.07
CA HIS A 115 -3.67 13.30 1.25
C HIS A 115 -2.77 12.10 1.51
N PHE A 116 -2.66 11.20 0.55
CA PHE A 116 -1.71 10.12 0.60
C PHE A 116 -0.32 10.60 0.20
N ARG A 117 0.61 10.50 1.15
CA ARG A 117 2.01 10.82 0.98
C ARG A 117 2.79 9.64 0.46
N MET A 118 3.08 9.68 -0.84
CA MET A 118 3.85 8.65 -1.53
C MET A 118 5.26 8.46 -0.96
N ASP A 119 5.87 9.51 -0.42
CA ASP A 119 7.24 9.48 0.10
C ASP A 119 7.36 8.78 1.46
N ARG A 120 6.27 8.78 2.25
CA ARG A 120 6.18 8.10 3.56
C ARG A 120 5.24 6.90 3.58
N ALA A 121 4.56 6.66 2.46
CA ALA A 121 3.44 5.74 2.35
C ALA A 121 2.40 5.92 3.48
N LEU A 122 2.06 7.17 3.81
CA LEU A 122 1.21 7.56 4.95
C LEU A 122 -0.03 8.31 4.47
N MET A 123 -1.19 8.00 5.03
CA MET A 123 -2.39 8.80 4.84
C MET A 123 -2.41 9.97 5.82
N GLU A 124 -2.62 11.18 5.30
CA GLU A 124 -2.85 12.39 6.09
C GLU A 124 -4.28 12.90 5.93
N ARG A 125 -4.75 13.62 6.94
CA ARG A 125 -5.97 14.43 6.99
C ARG A 125 -5.56 15.90 7.07
N ILE A 126 -5.93 16.69 6.07
CA ILE A 126 -5.61 18.12 5.99
C ILE A 126 -6.65 18.90 6.78
N CYS A 127 -6.27 19.50 7.91
CA CYS A 127 -7.19 20.29 8.72
C CYS A 127 -7.56 21.64 8.06
N PRO A 128 -8.54 22.39 8.60
CA PRO A 128 -8.91 23.71 8.08
C PRO A 128 -7.75 24.73 8.03
N HIS A 129 -6.68 24.52 8.81
CA HIS A 129 -5.49 25.37 8.82
C HIS A 129 -4.47 24.99 7.73
N GLY A 130 -4.76 23.97 6.91
CA GLY A 130 -3.88 23.48 5.85
C GLY A 130 -2.76 22.56 6.34
N VAL A 131 -2.81 22.11 7.60
CA VAL A 131 -1.81 21.21 8.18
C VAL A 131 -2.20 19.75 7.97
N GLY A 132 -1.24 18.93 7.57
CA GLY A 132 -1.42 17.48 7.43
C GLY A 132 -1.27 16.76 8.78
N HIS A 133 -2.33 16.07 9.20
CA HIS A 133 -2.35 15.20 10.38
C HIS A 133 -2.32 13.74 9.94
N PRO A 134 -1.49 12.87 10.52
CA PRO A 134 -1.56 11.43 10.26
C PRO A 134 -2.98 10.89 10.51
N ASP A 135 -3.50 10.12 9.56
CA ASP A 135 -4.82 9.50 9.69
C ASP A 135 -4.80 8.42 10.79
N PRO A 136 -5.72 8.47 11.78
CA PRO A 136 -5.73 7.52 12.89
C PRO A 136 -5.95 6.06 12.46
N ASP A 137 -6.76 5.82 11.42
CA ASP A 137 -7.04 4.48 10.92
C ASP A 137 -5.86 3.91 10.14
N ASP A 138 -5.14 4.75 9.38
CA ASP A 138 -3.89 4.36 8.73
C ASP A 138 -2.81 4.00 9.76
N LEU A 139 -2.62 4.84 10.79
CA LEU A 139 -1.69 4.54 11.88
C LEU A 139 -2.07 3.26 12.63
N ALA A 140 -3.35 3.07 12.94
CA ALA A 140 -3.83 1.85 13.61
C ALA A 140 -3.56 0.60 12.78
N TYR A 141 -3.80 0.64 11.47
CA TYR A 141 -3.46 -0.45 10.57
C TYR A 141 -1.96 -0.72 10.53
N LYS A 142 -1.13 0.33 10.48
CA LYS A 142 0.32 0.17 10.42
C LYS A 142 0.92 -0.37 11.71
N ARG A 143 0.39 0.01 12.87
CA ARG A 143 0.73 -0.66 14.15
C ARG A 143 0.47 -2.16 14.08
N LEU A 144 -0.70 -2.55 13.58
CA LEU A 144 -1.09 -3.95 13.46
C LEU A 144 -0.13 -4.75 12.57
N VAL A 145 0.30 -4.18 11.45
CA VAL A 145 1.10 -4.92 10.44
C VAL A 145 2.62 -4.73 10.55
N GLN A 146 3.10 -3.66 11.20
CA GLN A 146 4.53 -3.32 11.32
C GLN A 146 5.02 -3.31 12.77
N GLY A 147 4.12 -3.50 13.74
CA GLY A 147 4.42 -3.51 15.17
C GLY A 147 4.04 -2.22 15.88
N ASP A 148 3.84 -2.33 17.20
CA ASP A 148 3.29 -1.27 18.05
C ASP A 148 4.13 0.01 18.08
N ASP A 149 5.42 -0.06 17.74
CA ASP A 149 6.34 1.08 17.74
C ASP A 149 6.27 1.93 16.46
N TYR A 150 5.49 1.54 15.46
CA TYR A 150 5.50 2.20 14.14
C TYR A 150 5.17 3.70 14.21
N ASP A 151 4.15 4.08 14.97
CA ASP A 151 3.69 5.46 15.03
C ASP A 151 4.55 6.37 15.92
N ARG A 152 5.59 5.83 16.58
CA ARG A 152 6.44 6.60 17.50
C ARG A 152 6.98 7.87 16.86
N TYR A 153 7.24 7.84 15.55
CA TYR A 153 7.65 9.00 14.76
C TYR A 153 6.56 9.45 13.78
N GLU A 154 5.80 8.52 13.21
CA GLU A 154 4.79 8.84 12.19
C GLU A 154 3.55 9.54 12.77
N GLY A 155 3.24 9.33 14.05
CA GLY A 155 2.16 10.01 14.77
C GLY A 155 2.53 11.41 15.27
N LEU A 156 3.83 11.74 15.33
CA LEU A 156 4.28 13.07 15.72
C LEU A 156 4.08 14.06 14.58
N HIS A 157 3.30 15.11 14.84
CA HIS A 157 3.00 16.13 13.85
C HIS A 157 2.79 17.49 14.52
N GLY A 158 3.03 18.57 13.78
CA GLY A 158 2.71 19.92 14.24
C GLY A 158 1.20 20.07 14.33
N CYS A 159 0.67 20.35 15.52
CA CYS A 159 -0.75 20.49 15.74
C CYS A 159 -1.03 21.58 16.77
N ASP A 160 -2.02 22.42 16.48
CA ASP A 160 -2.58 23.42 17.38
C ASP A 160 -3.79 22.91 18.19
N GLY A 161 -4.16 21.62 18.01
CA GLY A 161 -5.24 20.95 18.72
C GLY A 161 -6.42 20.54 17.85
N CYS A 162 -6.42 20.85 16.55
CA CYS A 162 -7.52 20.53 15.63
C CYS A 162 -7.72 19.02 15.34
N CYS A 163 -6.80 18.16 15.78
CA CYS A 163 -6.87 16.70 15.60
C CYS A 163 -7.47 15.93 16.80
N ARG A 164 -7.95 16.65 17.83
CA ARG A 164 -8.49 16.06 19.06
C ARG A 164 -9.95 15.66 18.93
#